data_AF-A0A4Q2V3H0-F1
#
_entry.id   AF-A0A4Q2V3H0-F1
#
_cell.length_a   1.000
_cell.length_b   1.000
_cell.length_c   1.000
_cell.angle_alpha   90.00
_cell.angle_beta   90.00
_cell.angle_gamma   90.00
#
_symmetry.space_group_name_H-M   'P 1'
#
loop_
_entity.id
_entity.type
_entity.pdbx_description
1 polymer ?
#
loop_
_entity_poly.entity_id
_entity_poly.type
_entity_poly.pdbx_seq_one_letter_code
_entity_poly.pdbx_strand_id
1 'polypeptide(L)'
;KGQTFNKWSHKCECPKGTEWKYGKCIPKCPHGQYFDKDQWKCVCPKGKILEYGKCVCPENQVEKYGKCVCKDGFKLEYGKCVPKCPKGQTFNKWSHKCECPKGTEWKYGKCIPKCPHGQYFDKDQWKCVCPKGQIEQYGKCSCPKGQYYDRWSKSCKCPKDLSWDGHKCAYDCGEDAEYKYGGCVCKKHDQVYDKKSKTCSCKHGWYWDQHKGACKKGGY
;
A
#
# COMPACT_ATOMS: atom_id res chain seq x y z
N LYS A 1 -48.26 31.20 -37.34
CA LYS A 1 -49.29 30.19 -36.96
C LYS A 1 -49.35 30.10 -35.44
N GLY A 2 -50.55 30.19 -34.85
CA GLY A 2 -50.74 30.01 -33.40
C GLY A 2 -51.05 31.27 -32.58
N GLN A 3 -51.25 32.44 -33.21
CA GLN A 3 -51.84 33.59 -32.53
C GLN A 3 -53.37 33.45 -32.52
N THR A 4 -53.97 33.92 -31.45
CA THR A 4 -55.42 34.01 -31.25
C THR A 4 -55.83 35.48 -31.27
N PHE A 5 -56.91 35.81 -31.98
CA PHE A 5 -57.45 37.17 -31.97
C PHE A 5 -58.09 37.46 -30.61
N ASN A 6 -57.53 38.43 -29.88
CA ASN A 6 -58.08 38.90 -28.63
C ASN A 6 -59.16 39.95 -28.95
N LYS A 7 -60.42 39.61 -28.67
CA LYS A 7 -61.58 40.46 -28.95
C LYS A 7 -61.63 41.74 -28.11
N TRP A 8 -60.90 41.80 -27.00
CA TRP A 8 -60.88 42.95 -26.08
C TRP A 8 -59.78 43.96 -26.44
N SER A 9 -58.62 43.48 -26.88
CA SER A 9 -57.51 44.34 -27.31
C SER A 9 -57.50 44.60 -28.83
N HIS A 10 -58.40 43.96 -29.58
CA HIS A 10 -58.46 43.97 -31.05
C HIS A 10 -57.13 43.60 -31.73
N LYS A 11 -56.31 42.75 -31.09
CA LYS A 11 -54.99 42.36 -31.59
C LYS A 11 -54.81 40.84 -31.59
N CYS A 12 -54.00 40.35 -32.52
CA CYS A 12 -53.55 38.96 -32.53
C CYS A 12 -52.47 38.76 -31.47
N GLU A 13 -52.79 38.00 -30.43
CA GLU A 13 -51.91 37.74 -29.30
C GLU A 13 -51.60 36.25 -29.19
N CYS A 14 -50.46 35.92 -28.58
CA CYS A 14 -50.15 34.53 -28.28
C CYS A 14 -51.01 34.00 -27.12
N PRO A 15 -51.41 32.71 -27.13
CA PRO A 15 -52.17 32.08 -26.06
C PRO A 15 -51.54 32.30 -24.67
N LYS A 16 -52.36 32.28 -23.61
CA LYS A 16 -51.87 32.39 -22.22
C LYS A 16 -50.73 31.38 -21.97
N GLY A 17 -49.63 31.86 -21.38
CA GLY A 17 -48.43 31.05 -21.12
C GLY A 17 -47.45 30.98 -22.30
N THR A 18 -47.72 31.67 -23.42
CA THR A 18 -46.80 31.74 -24.58
C THR A 18 -46.41 33.19 -24.90
N GLU A 19 -45.34 33.38 -25.66
CA GLU A 19 -44.82 34.68 -26.12
C GLU A 19 -44.44 34.64 -27.60
N TRP A 20 -44.50 35.78 -28.27
CA TRP A 20 -44.13 35.88 -29.69
C TRP A 20 -42.62 36.06 -29.85
N LYS A 21 -41.92 35.01 -30.29
CA LYS A 21 -40.49 35.03 -30.63
C LYS A 21 -40.22 34.12 -31.83
N TYR A 22 -39.17 34.42 -32.59
CA TYR A 22 -38.76 33.60 -33.76
C TYR A 22 -39.90 33.35 -34.78
N GLY A 23 -40.79 34.32 -34.98
CA GLY A 23 -41.88 34.24 -35.97
C GLY A 23 -43.06 33.34 -35.60
N LYS A 24 -43.14 32.85 -34.35
CA LYS A 24 -44.29 32.07 -33.83
C LYS A 24 -44.50 32.27 -32.33
N CYS A 25 -45.62 31.78 -31.82
CA CYS A 25 -45.84 31.72 -30.37
C CYS A 25 -45.05 30.54 -29.79
N ILE A 26 -44.16 30.84 -28.83
CA ILE A 26 -43.37 29.86 -28.08
C ILE A 26 -43.78 29.84 -26.60
N PRO A 27 -43.64 28.72 -25.88
CA PRO A 27 -43.90 28.69 -24.44
C PRO A 27 -43.03 29.69 -23.67
N LYS A 28 -43.62 30.42 -22.72
CA LYS A 28 -42.84 31.17 -21.73
C LYS A 28 -42.21 30.16 -20.77
N CYS A 29 -40.88 30.17 -20.67
CA CYS A 29 -40.16 29.19 -19.87
C CYS A 29 -40.19 29.55 -18.37
N PRO A 30 -40.76 28.70 -17.50
CA PRO A 30 -40.89 28.98 -16.08
C PRO A 30 -39.61 28.63 -15.31
N HIS A 31 -39.47 29.17 -14.10
CA HIS A 31 -38.49 28.75 -13.08
C HIS A 31 -37.03 28.65 -13.56
N GLY A 32 -36.55 29.70 -14.25
CA GLY A 32 -35.14 29.83 -14.64
C GLY A 32 -34.72 29.02 -15.87
N GLN A 33 -35.68 28.41 -16.57
CA GLN A 33 -35.48 27.79 -17.87
C GLN A 33 -35.38 28.85 -18.98
N TYR A 34 -34.75 28.49 -20.10
CA TYR A 34 -34.73 29.31 -21.32
C TYR A 34 -35.23 28.48 -22.51
N PHE A 35 -35.75 29.16 -23.53
CA PHE A 35 -36.21 28.49 -24.74
C PHE A 35 -35.03 28.19 -25.67
N ASP A 36 -34.77 26.91 -25.89
CA ASP A 36 -33.72 26.44 -26.79
C ASP A 36 -34.29 26.30 -28.20
N LYS A 37 -33.74 27.08 -29.14
CA LYS A 37 -34.21 27.14 -30.53
C LYS A 37 -33.89 25.87 -31.33
N ASP A 38 -32.82 25.16 -30.95
CA ASP A 38 -32.35 23.99 -31.68
C ASP A 38 -33.16 22.74 -31.27
N GLN A 39 -33.52 22.66 -30.00
CA GLN A 39 -34.39 21.61 -29.44
C GLN A 39 -35.88 21.97 -29.46
N TRP A 40 -36.22 23.22 -29.80
CA TRP A 40 -37.57 23.77 -29.84
C TRP A 40 -38.37 23.58 -28.53
N LYS A 41 -37.71 23.71 -27.37
CA LYS A 41 -38.31 23.49 -26.05
C LYS A 41 -37.64 24.32 -24.95
N CYS A 42 -38.30 24.46 -23.80
CA CYS A 42 -37.67 25.03 -22.61
C CYS A 42 -36.66 24.04 -22.03
N VAL A 43 -35.44 24.50 -21.76
CA VAL A 43 -34.36 23.72 -21.15
C VAL A 43 -33.69 24.49 -20.02
N CYS A 44 -32.99 23.78 -19.16
CA CYS A 44 -32.19 24.41 -18.12
C CYS A 44 -30.88 24.97 -18.65
N PRO A 45 -30.34 26.05 -18.03
CA PRO A 45 -29.01 26.56 -18.32
C PRO A 45 -27.95 25.45 -18.24
N LYS A 46 -26.88 25.58 -19.02
CA LYS A 46 -25.79 24.59 -19.08
C LYS A 46 -25.28 24.25 -17.66
N GLY A 47 -25.28 22.96 -17.34
CA GLY A 47 -24.82 22.43 -16.06
C GLY A 47 -25.89 22.33 -14.97
N LYS A 48 -27.12 22.80 -15.21
CA LYS A 48 -28.28 22.56 -14.33
C LYS A 48 -29.15 21.44 -14.87
N ILE A 49 -29.86 20.77 -13.97
CA ILE A 49 -30.85 19.73 -14.30
C ILE A 49 -32.25 20.22 -13.91
N LEU A 50 -33.26 19.68 -14.57
CA LEU A 50 -34.66 19.96 -14.24
C LEU A 50 -35.12 18.98 -13.17
N GLU A 51 -35.39 19.47 -11.96
CA GLU A 51 -35.90 18.67 -10.84
C GLU A 51 -37.16 19.34 -10.29
N TYR A 52 -38.27 18.60 -10.21
CA TYR A 52 -39.59 19.10 -9.79
C TYR A 52 -40.01 20.42 -10.50
N GLY A 53 -39.72 20.53 -11.81
CA GLY A 53 -40.10 21.69 -12.63
C GLY A 53 -39.21 22.94 -12.45
N LYS A 54 -38.13 22.86 -11.67
CA LYS A 54 -37.17 23.95 -11.43
C LYS A 54 -35.77 23.55 -11.87
N CYS A 55 -34.98 24.50 -12.36
CA CYS A 55 -33.58 24.24 -12.69
C CYS A 55 -32.71 24.30 -11.44
N VAL A 56 -32.13 23.16 -11.06
CA VAL A 56 -31.29 23.00 -9.87
C VAL A 56 -29.90 22.48 -10.24
N CYS A 57 -28.94 22.64 -9.33
CA CYS A 57 -27.63 22.06 -9.51
C CYS A 57 -27.66 20.53 -9.31
N PRO A 58 -26.87 19.77 -10.08
CA PRO A 58 -26.77 18.32 -9.91
C PRO A 58 -26.31 17.89 -8.52
N GLU A 59 -26.37 16.59 -8.26
CA GLU A 59 -25.96 16.01 -6.99
C GLU A 59 -24.55 16.45 -6.56
N ASN A 60 -24.38 16.71 -5.26
CA ASN A 60 -23.14 17.18 -4.65
C ASN A 60 -22.60 18.52 -5.20
N GLN A 61 -23.48 19.31 -5.82
CA GLN A 61 -23.18 20.68 -6.26
C GLN A 61 -24.03 21.71 -5.53
N VAL A 62 -23.55 22.95 -5.54
CA VAL A 62 -24.23 24.15 -5.04
C VAL A 62 -24.07 25.27 -6.06
N GLU A 63 -25.03 26.18 -6.11
CA GLU A 63 -24.95 27.34 -6.98
C GLU A 63 -24.07 28.42 -6.36
N LYS A 64 -23.00 28.81 -7.07
CA LYS A 64 -22.10 29.90 -6.67
C LYS A 64 -21.85 30.79 -7.88
N TYR A 65 -22.19 32.08 -7.77
CA TYR A 65 -22.10 33.06 -8.86
C TYR A 65 -22.82 32.61 -10.16
N GLY A 66 -24.02 32.03 -10.03
CA GLY A 66 -24.81 31.56 -11.18
C GLY A 66 -24.31 30.28 -11.85
N LYS A 67 -23.28 29.62 -11.31
CA LYS A 67 -22.71 28.37 -11.81
C LYS A 67 -22.80 27.28 -10.75
N CYS A 68 -23.01 26.04 -11.18
CA CYS A 68 -22.96 24.90 -10.27
C CYS A 68 -21.51 24.50 -10.02
N VAL A 69 -21.12 24.48 -8.75
CA VAL A 69 -19.79 24.09 -8.27
C VAL A 69 -19.91 22.98 -7.25
N CYS A 70 -18.91 22.12 -7.14
CA CYS A 70 -18.94 21.04 -6.15
C CYS A 70 -19.02 21.59 -4.72
N LYS A 71 -19.82 20.94 -3.87
CA LYS A 71 -19.87 21.20 -2.42
C LYS A 71 -18.48 21.02 -1.81
N ASP A 72 -18.26 21.66 -0.65
CA ASP A 72 -17.06 21.41 0.13
C ASP A 72 -16.93 19.92 0.48
N GLY A 73 -15.70 19.41 0.42
CA GLY A 73 -15.43 17.97 0.51
C GLY A 73 -15.60 17.21 -0.81
N PHE A 74 -16.00 17.84 -1.91
CA PHE A 74 -16.07 17.24 -3.25
C PHE A 74 -15.13 17.94 -4.25
N LYS A 75 -14.67 17.21 -5.26
CA LYS A 75 -13.90 17.72 -6.40
C LYS A 75 -14.56 17.30 -7.71
N LEU A 76 -14.38 18.10 -8.75
CA LEU A 76 -14.87 17.77 -10.08
C LEU A 76 -13.91 16.77 -10.74
N GLU A 77 -14.38 15.55 -11.00
CA GLU A 77 -13.68 14.54 -11.79
C GLU A 77 -14.65 13.91 -12.81
N TYR A 78 -14.20 13.76 -14.05
CA TYR A 78 -15.00 13.17 -15.14
C TYR A 78 -16.40 13.80 -15.33
N GLY A 79 -16.51 15.11 -15.10
CA GLY A 79 -17.77 15.85 -15.22
C GLY A 79 -18.77 15.64 -14.07
N LYS A 80 -18.37 14.95 -12.99
CA LYS A 80 -19.19 14.74 -11.79
C LYS A 80 -18.42 15.19 -10.54
N CYS A 81 -19.14 15.61 -9.51
CA CYS A 81 -18.54 15.91 -8.21
C CYS A 81 -18.36 14.61 -7.43
N VAL A 82 -17.10 14.22 -7.20
CA VAL A 82 -16.73 13.04 -6.42
C VAL A 82 -16.15 13.47 -5.07
N PRO A 83 -16.31 12.66 -4.00
CA PRO A 83 -15.71 12.96 -2.70
C PRO A 83 -14.20 13.18 -2.81
N LYS A 84 -13.68 14.20 -2.13
CA LYS A 84 -12.25 14.37 -1.89
C LYS A 84 -11.82 13.26 -0.93
N CYS A 85 -10.88 12.43 -1.36
CA CYS A 85 -10.41 11.35 -0.53
C CYS A 85 -9.51 11.84 0.61
N PRO A 86 -9.57 11.18 1.78
CA PRO A 86 -8.59 11.37 2.85
C PRO A 86 -7.16 11.26 2.33
N LYS A 87 -6.22 11.92 3.02
CA LYS A 87 -4.80 11.90 2.65
C LYS A 87 -4.31 10.46 2.45
N GLY A 88 -3.70 10.20 1.29
CA GLY A 88 -3.15 8.88 0.94
C GLY A 88 -4.15 7.90 0.34
N GLN A 89 -5.43 8.25 0.20
CA GLN A 89 -6.43 7.46 -0.52
C GLN A 89 -6.69 8.03 -1.93
N THR A 90 -7.19 7.17 -2.81
CA THR A 90 -7.57 7.49 -4.19
C THR A 90 -9.02 7.10 -4.43
N PHE A 91 -9.76 7.93 -5.17
CA PHE A 91 -11.14 7.63 -5.52
C PHE A 91 -11.17 6.51 -6.57
N ASN A 92 -11.80 5.38 -6.23
CA ASN A 92 -12.02 4.30 -7.16
C ASN A 92 -13.34 4.52 -7.91
N LYS A 93 -13.24 4.74 -9.22
CA LYS A 93 -14.38 5.01 -10.11
C LYS A 93 -15.39 3.86 -10.23
N TRP A 94 -14.99 2.62 -9.93
CA TRP A 94 -15.84 1.44 -10.05
C TRP A 94 -16.61 1.16 -8.77
N SER A 95 -15.95 1.30 -7.61
CA SER A 95 -16.59 1.11 -6.30
C SER A 95 -17.24 2.38 -5.77
N HIS A 96 -17.00 3.54 -6.42
CA HIS A 96 -17.43 4.87 -5.99
C HIS A 96 -16.96 5.23 -4.56
N LYS A 97 -15.82 4.68 -4.12
CA LYS A 97 -15.28 4.85 -2.76
C LYS A 97 -13.83 5.30 -2.80
N CYS A 98 -13.40 5.94 -1.72
CA CYS A 98 -11.99 6.23 -1.49
C CYS A 98 -11.30 4.97 -0.95
N GLU A 99 -10.27 4.53 -1.67
CA GLU A 99 -9.54 3.30 -1.38
C GLU A 99 -8.05 3.58 -1.30
N CYS A 100 -7.32 2.71 -0.62
CA CYS A 100 -5.87 2.78 -0.61
C CYS A 100 -5.31 2.46 -2.01
N PRO A 101 -4.23 3.14 -2.44
CA PRO A 101 -3.55 2.87 -3.70
C PRO A 101 -3.20 1.40 -3.88
N LYS A 102 -3.05 0.96 -5.14
CA LYS A 102 -2.63 -0.41 -5.45
C LYS A 102 -1.32 -0.75 -4.71
N GLY A 103 -1.28 -1.93 -4.08
CA GLY A 103 -0.13 -2.36 -3.27
C GLY A 103 -0.15 -1.86 -1.82
N THR A 104 -1.18 -1.13 -1.41
CA THR A 104 -1.36 -0.67 -0.03
C THR A 104 -2.68 -1.16 0.56
N GLU A 105 -2.81 -1.12 1.90
CA GLU A 105 -4.00 -1.49 2.64
C GLU A 105 -4.28 -0.50 3.78
N TRP A 106 -5.55 -0.36 4.16
CA TRP A 106 -5.94 0.53 5.25
C TRP A 106 -5.74 -0.14 6.60
N LYS A 107 -4.70 0.28 7.34
CA LYS A 107 -4.42 -0.17 8.71
C LYS A 107 -3.84 0.99 9.52
N TYR A 108 -4.10 0.99 10.83
CA TYR A 108 -3.55 2.03 11.73
C TYR A 108 -3.94 3.46 11.33
N GLY A 109 -5.14 3.65 10.78
CA GLY A 109 -5.67 4.96 10.39
C GLY A 109 -5.04 5.59 9.13
N LYS A 110 -4.22 4.85 8.38
CA LYS A 110 -3.67 5.31 7.09
C LYS A 110 -3.42 4.14 6.13
N CYS A 111 -3.11 4.47 4.87
CA CYS A 111 -2.71 3.45 3.90
C CYS A 111 -1.26 3.04 4.15
N ILE A 112 -1.03 1.74 4.38
CA ILE A 112 0.30 1.15 4.56
C ILE A 112 0.63 0.17 3.43
N PRO A 113 1.90 -0.02 3.07
CA PRO A 113 2.28 -1.05 2.10
C PRO A 113 1.80 -2.44 2.52
N LYS A 114 1.22 -3.19 1.57
CA LYS A 114 0.98 -4.62 1.74
C LYS A 114 2.33 -5.33 1.65
N CYS A 115 2.75 -6.00 2.73
CA CYS A 115 4.05 -6.63 2.78
C CYS A 115 4.07 -7.95 1.99
N PRO A 116 4.89 -8.05 0.92
CA PRO A 116 4.93 -9.23 0.08
C PRO A 116 5.87 -10.30 0.65
N HIS A 117 5.79 -11.53 0.10
CA HIS A 117 6.82 -12.56 0.24
C HIS A 117 7.30 -12.87 1.67
N GLY A 118 6.37 -12.90 2.63
CA GLY A 118 6.63 -13.28 4.02
C GLY A 118 7.17 -12.15 4.90
N GLN A 119 7.26 -10.93 4.38
CA GLN A 119 7.55 -9.73 5.17
C GLN A 119 6.35 -9.35 6.05
N TYR A 120 6.61 -8.63 7.13
CA TYR A 120 5.57 -8.03 7.97
C TYR A 120 5.79 -6.51 8.10
N PHE A 121 4.71 -5.79 8.39
CA PHE A 121 4.78 -4.34 8.58
C PHE A 121 5.26 -4.02 9.99
N ASP A 122 6.44 -3.43 10.09
CA ASP A 122 7.02 -2.94 11.34
C ASP A 122 6.52 -1.51 11.59
N LYS A 123 5.85 -1.31 12.73
CA LYS A 123 5.25 -0.02 13.09
C LYS A 123 6.28 1.01 13.55
N ASP A 124 7.39 0.57 14.10
CA ASP A 124 8.42 1.45 14.64
C ASP A 124 9.27 2.00 13.50
N GLN A 125 9.58 1.17 12.50
CA GLN A 125 10.32 1.54 11.30
C GLN A 125 9.42 2.05 10.17
N TRP A 126 8.11 1.91 10.31
CA TRP A 126 7.09 2.29 9.32
C TRP A 126 7.29 1.69 7.92
N LYS A 127 7.77 0.44 7.85
CA LYS A 127 8.10 -0.26 6.59
C LYS A 127 7.90 -1.77 6.70
N CYS A 128 7.87 -2.45 5.56
CA CYS A 128 7.90 -3.90 5.54
C CYS A 128 9.32 -4.40 5.84
N VAL A 129 9.44 -5.38 6.73
CA VAL A 129 10.72 -5.99 7.13
C VAL A 129 10.59 -7.50 7.20
N CYS A 130 11.74 -8.18 7.14
CA CYS A 130 11.78 -9.62 7.33
C CYS A 130 11.67 -10.01 8.80
N PRO A 131 11.09 -11.20 9.10
CA PRO A 131 11.10 -11.77 10.44
C PRO A 131 12.52 -11.86 11.01
N LYS A 132 12.63 -11.83 12.34
CA LYS A 132 13.92 -11.89 13.04
C LYS A 132 14.76 -13.09 12.56
N GLY A 133 16.02 -12.84 12.24
CA GLY A 133 16.97 -13.86 11.76
C GLY A 133 16.88 -14.18 10.26
N GLN A 134 15.94 -13.57 9.52
CA GLN A 134 15.91 -13.60 8.07
C GLN A 134 16.45 -12.30 7.48
N ILE A 135 16.92 -12.38 6.24
CA ILE A 135 17.35 -11.23 5.45
C ILE A 135 16.53 -11.15 4.16
N GLU A 136 16.39 -9.94 3.63
CA GLU A 136 15.79 -9.75 2.32
C GLU A 136 16.78 -10.16 1.23
N GLN A 137 16.38 -11.11 0.39
CA GLN A 137 17.10 -11.53 -0.79
C GLN A 137 16.13 -11.50 -1.98
N TYR A 138 16.41 -10.64 -2.97
CA TYR A 138 15.59 -10.47 -4.17
C TYR A 138 14.11 -10.17 -3.86
N GLY A 139 13.83 -9.33 -2.86
CA GLY A 139 12.46 -8.97 -2.48
C GLY A 139 11.72 -10.00 -1.63
N LYS A 140 12.36 -11.11 -1.27
CA LYS A 140 11.79 -12.19 -0.43
C LYS A 140 12.61 -12.38 0.83
N CYS A 141 11.95 -12.71 1.94
CA CYS A 141 12.65 -13.09 3.15
C CYS A 141 13.20 -14.50 3.06
N SER A 142 14.51 -14.61 3.27
CA SER A 142 15.27 -15.84 3.18
C SER A 142 16.24 -15.95 4.35
N CYS A 143 16.65 -17.16 4.68
CA CYS A 143 17.67 -17.36 5.68
C CYS A 143 19.05 -16.89 5.19
N PRO A 144 19.90 -16.38 6.09
CA PRO A 144 21.28 -16.05 5.78
C PRO A 144 22.03 -17.25 5.16
N LYS A 145 23.13 -16.97 4.46
CA LYS A 145 23.83 -17.95 3.62
C LYS A 145 24.22 -19.20 4.42
N GLY A 146 23.79 -20.36 3.92
CA GLY A 146 24.06 -21.67 4.53
C GLY A 146 23.07 -22.09 5.62
N GLN A 147 22.18 -21.21 6.06
CA GLN A 147 21.09 -21.58 6.97
C GLN A 147 19.86 -22.07 6.18
N TYR A 148 19.09 -22.97 6.78
CA TYR A 148 17.77 -23.38 6.29
C TYR A 148 16.69 -22.84 7.23
N TYR A 149 15.48 -22.63 6.70
CA TYR A 149 14.34 -22.22 7.51
C TYR A 149 13.69 -23.43 8.16
N ASP A 150 13.74 -23.51 9.49
CA ASP A 150 13.08 -24.56 10.25
C ASP A 150 11.64 -24.16 10.57
N ARG A 151 10.66 -24.85 9.95
CA ARG A 151 9.24 -24.49 10.10
C ARG A 151 8.70 -24.73 11.50
N TRP A 152 9.28 -25.67 12.26
CA TRP A 152 8.85 -25.99 13.62
C TRP A 152 9.26 -24.90 14.62
N SER A 153 10.55 -24.51 14.63
CA SER A 153 11.01 -23.40 15.48
C SER A 153 10.72 -22.01 14.89
N LYS A 154 10.28 -21.92 13.64
CA LYS A 154 10.04 -20.68 12.90
C LYS A 154 11.28 -19.77 12.85
N SER A 155 12.47 -20.37 12.77
CA SER A 155 13.76 -19.66 12.76
C SER A 155 14.72 -20.27 11.76
N CYS A 156 15.69 -19.46 11.31
CA CYS A 156 16.79 -19.95 10.50
C CYS A 156 17.79 -20.73 11.36
N LYS A 157 18.22 -21.90 10.88
CA LYS A 157 19.15 -22.79 11.57
C LYS A 157 20.28 -23.21 10.64
N CYS A 158 21.46 -23.44 11.22
CA CYS A 158 22.53 -24.09 10.50
C CYS A 158 22.26 -25.59 10.33
N PRO A 159 22.75 -26.20 9.24
CA PRO A 159 22.74 -27.66 9.06
C PRO A 159 23.39 -28.38 10.25
N LYS A 160 23.13 -29.68 10.35
CA LYS A 160 23.65 -30.51 11.43
C LYS A 160 25.18 -30.37 11.55
N ASP A 161 25.66 -30.26 12.78
CA ASP A 161 27.08 -30.09 13.15
C ASP A 161 27.74 -28.75 12.75
N LEU A 162 26.95 -27.79 12.25
CA LEU A 162 27.39 -26.41 11.98
C LEU A 162 26.71 -25.43 12.95
N SER A 163 27.45 -24.40 13.34
CA SER A 163 26.96 -23.26 14.11
C SER A 163 27.16 -21.96 13.32
N TRP A 164 26.41 -20.92 13.70
CA TRP A 164 26.54 -19.60 13.07
C TRP A 164 27.73 -18.86 13.67
N ASP A 165 28.75 -18.55 12.86
CA ASP A 165 29.96 -17.83 13.31
C ASP A 165 29.80 -16.30 13.31
N GLY A 166 28.62 -15.78 12.98
CA GLY A 166 28.34 -14.36 12.76
C GLY A 166 28.17 -14.01 11.28
N HIS A 167 28.75 -14.79 10.37
CA HIS A 167 28.75 -14.55 8.93
C HIS A 167 28.25 -15.74 8.08
N LYS A 168 28.51 -16.98 8.51
CA LYS A 168 28.14 -18.22 7.83
C LYS A 168 27.96 -19.38 8.81
N CYS A 169 27.35 -20.46 8.33
CA CYS A 169 27.37 -21.73 9.05
C CYS A 169 28.75 -22.39 8.90
N ALA A 170 29.43 -22.61 10.03
CA ALA A 170 30.76 -23.22 10.10
C ALA A 170 30.80 -24.30 11.17
N TYR A 171 31.76 -25.22 11.07
CA TYR A 171 31.94 -26.26 12.09
C TYR A 171 32.31 -25.62 13.42
N ASP A 172 31.56 -25.98 14.46
CA ASP A 172 31.82 -25.52 15.81
C ASP A 172 32.91 -26.39 16.46
N CYS A 173 34.15 -25.93 16.36
CA CYS A 173 35.31 -26.56 16.97
C CYS A 173 35.65 -26.03 18.37
N GLY A 174 34.83 -25.15 18.95
CA GLY A 174 35.20 -24.45 20.19
C GLY A 174 36.34 -23.44 20.02
N GLU A 175 36.78 -22.82 21.11
CA GLU A 175 37.76 -21.72 21.06
C GLU A 175 39.21 -22.21 20.83
N ASP A 176 39.56 -23.41 21.29
CA ASP A 176 40.93 -23.93 21.25
C ASP A 176 41.29 -24.70 19.97
N ALA A 177 40.31 -24.93 19.08
CA ALA A 177 40.51 -25.65 17.84
C ALA A 177 40.00 -24.86 16.62
N GLU A 178 40.41 -25.31 15.45
CA GLU A 178 40.03 -24.77 14.16
C GLU A 178 39.71 -25.92 13.19
N TYR A 179 38.78 -25.70 12.28
CA TYR A 179 38.43 -26.72 11.30
C TYR A 179 39.46 -26.76 10.16
N LYS A 180 40.30 -27.80 10.13
CA LYS A 180 41.34 -28.03 9.12
C LYS A 180 41.34 -29.49 8.67
N TYR A 181 41.67 -29.74 7.41
CA TYR A 181 41.80 -31.10 6.84
C TYR A 181 40.58 -32.01 7.06
N GLY A 182 39.36 -31.45 7.12
CA GLY A 182 38.14 -32.23 7.32
C GLY A 182 37.79 -32.56 8.77
N GLY A 183 38.46 -31.95 9.75
CA GLY A 183 38.16 -32.12 11.18
C GLY A 183 38.55 -30.90 12.03
N CYS A 184 38.13 -30.90 13.29
CA CYS A 184 38.60 -29.92 14.26
C CYS A 184 39.99 -30.31 14.75
N VAL A 185 40.95 -29.41 14.55
CA VAL A 185 42.36 -29.59 14.92
C VAL A 185 42.73 -28.53 15.96
N CYS A 186 43.42 -28.96 17.01
CA CYS A 186 43.84 -28.05 18.08
C CYS A 186 44.82 -27.00 17.57
N LYS A 187 44.64 -25.75 18.00
CA LYS A 187 45.54 -24.63 17.67
C LYS A 187 46.92 -24.81 18.31
N LYS A 188 46.96 -25.49 19.47
CA LYS A 188 48.16 -25.78 20.26
C LYS A 188 48.76 -27.14 19.90
N HIS A 189 50.09 -27.22 19.83
CA HIS A 189 50.83 -28.41 19.43
C HIS A 189 50.68 -29.55 20.45
N ASP A 190 50.62 -30.80 19.96
CA ASP A 190 50.46 -32.04 20.76
C ASP A 190 49.19 -32.14 21.62
N GLN A 191 48.20 -31.27 21.40
CA GLN A 191 46.89 -31.41 22.01
C GLN A 191 45.97 -32.30 21.18
N VAL A 192 45.11 -33.05 21.87
CA VAL A 192 44.08 -33.90 21.28
C VAL A 192 42.74 -33.20 21.44
N TYR A 193 42.00 -33.10 20.32
CA TYR A 193 40.67 -32.54 20.30
C TYR A 193 39.64 -33.55 20.81
N ASP A 194 38.85 -33.17 21.81
CA ASP A 194 37.71 -33.96 22.25
C ASP A 194 36.41 -33.45 21.60
N LYS A 195 35.74 -34.31 20.84
CA LYS A 195 34.51 -33.95 20.11
C LYS A 195 33.30 -33.71 21.01
N LYS A 196 33.25 -34.31 22.21
CA LYS A 196 32.11 -34.18 23.14
C LYS A 196 32.17 -32.84 23.89
N SER A 197 33.34 -32.49 24.42
CA SER A 197 33.56 -31.23 25.14
C SER A 197 33.93 -30.07 24.23
N LYS A 198 34.32 -30.33 22.97
CA LYS A 198 34.83 -29.33 22.02
C LYS A 198 36.05 -28.56 22.55
N THR A 199 36.90 -29.25 23.29
CA THR A 199 38.09 -28.67 23.92
C THR A 199 39.35 -29.44 23.49
N CYS A 200 40.48 -28.76 23.55
CA CYS A 200 41.78 -29.35 23.33
C CYS A 200 42.50 -29.58 24.64
N SER A 201 43.03 -30.80 24.82
CA SER A 201 43.75 -31.17 26.03
C SER A 201 44.92 -32.09 25.70
N CYS A 202 45.92 -32.14 26.58
CA CYS A 202 47.00 -33.08 26.43
C CYS A 202 46.49 -34.52 26.56
N LYS A 203 47.12 -35.45 25.84
CA LYS A 203 46.81 -36.88 25.97
C LYS A 203 46.91 -37.33 27.43
N HIS A 204 46.13 -38.34 27.82
CA HIS A 204 46.14 -38.88 29.17
C HIS A 204 47.57 -39.19 29.67
N GLY A 205 47.94 -38.65 30.84
CA GLY A 205 49.29 -38.74 31.41
C GLY A 205 50.31 -37.71 30.90
N TRP A 206 49.86 -36.73 30.11
CA TRP A 206 50.68 -35.61 29.63
C TRP A 206 50.16 -34.30 30.24
N TYR A 207 51.06 -33.35 30.47
CA TYR A 207 50.73 -32.02 30.97
C TYR A 207 51.15 -30.95 29.95
N TRP A 208 50.48 -29.80 30.00
CA TRP A 208 50.83 -28.66 29.15
C TRP A 208 52.03 -27.92 29.72
N ASP A 209 53.14 -27.90 28.97
CA ASP A 209 54.32 -27.12 29.33
C ASP A 209 54.21 -25.71 28.72
N GLN A 210 54.02 -24.71 29.58
CA GLN A 210 53.88 -23.31 29.14
C GLN A 210 55.16 -22.74 28.51
N HIS A 211 56.35 -23.21 28.93
CA HIS A 211 57.62 -22.72 28.41
C HIS A 211 57.93 -23.24 27.01
N LYS A 212 57.54 -24.49 26.72
CA LYS A 212 57.72 -25.10 25.39
C LYS A 212 56.52 -24.94 24.47
N GLY A 213 55.36 -24.54 24.99
CA GLY A 213 54.13 -24.40 24.22
C GLY A 213 53.65 -25.72 23.62
N ALA A 214 53.88 -26.84 24.33
CA ALA A 214 53.57 -28.19 23.85
C ALA A 214 53.26 -29.13 25.02
N CYS A 215 52.53 -30.22 24.75
CA CYS A 215 52.29 -31.26 25.73
C CYS A 215 53.55 -32.09 25.98
N LYS A 216 53.83 -32.40 27.27
CA LYS A 216 54.91 -33.30 27.67
C LYS A 216 54.40 -34.47 28.49
N LYS A 217 55.01 -35.63 28.30
CA LYS A 217 54.77 -36.81 29.14
C LYS A 217 55.22 -36.52 30.57
N GLY A 218 54.36 -36.78 31.55
CA GLY A 218 54.75 -36.74 32.95
C GLY A 218 55.84 -37.79 33.21
N GLY A 219 56.98 -37.36 33.76
CA GLY A 219 57.95 -38.29 34.34
C GLY A 219 57.36 -38.83 35.64
N TYR A 220 57.42 -40.15 35.81
CA TYR A 220 57.23 -40.78 37.12
C TYR A 220 58.41 -40.44 38.03
#